data_AF-A0A0N4UCY8-F1
#
_entry.id   AF-A0A0N4UCY8-F1
#
_cell.length_a   1.000
_cell.length_b   1.000
_cell.length_c   1.000
_cell.angle_alpha   90.00
_cell.angle_beta   90.00
_cell.angle_gamma   90.00
#
_symmetry.space_group_name_H-M   'P 1'
#
loop_
_entity.id
_entity.type
_entity.pdbx_description
1 polymer ?
#
loop_
_entity_poly.entity_id
_entity_poly.type
_entity_poly.pdbx_seq_one_letter_code
_entity_poly.pdbx_strand_id
1 'polypeptide(L)'
;MLVANGNDKMLLASGNDKMLVTSGNDKILLTGGNDKILLVGGNDKMLVVNGNDKMLIASGNDKMLVAITNGNDKMLVTNGNDKMLVASGNDKVLVAGGNDKMLVASGNGKMLVASGNDKMLIAGGNDKMLVTNGNDKMLVASGNDKMLVASGNDKMLVTNGNDKMLVASGNDKMLVVNGNDKMLIAGGNDKILVVNGNG
;
A
#
# COMPACT_ATOMS: atom_id res chain seq x y z
N MET A 1 16.43 7.11 19.70
CA MET A 1 15.80 5.78 19.71
C MET A 1 15.28 5.51 21.10
N LEU A 2 14.00 5.17 21.24
CA LEU A 2 13.42 4.65 22.49
C LEU A 2 12.73 3.33 22.14
N VAL A 3 13.01 2.30 22.92
CA VAL A 3 12.46 0.95 22.75
C VAL A 3 11.82 0.59 24.07
N ALA A 4 10.53 0.28 24.06
CA ALA A 4 9.80 -0.14 25.24
C ALA A 4 9.89 -1.67 25.42
N ASN A 5 8.97 -2.24 26.20
CA ASN A 5 9.01 -3.64 26.61
C ASN A 5 8.96 -4.60 25.41
N GLY A 6 9.92 -5.52 25.34
CA GLY A 6 10.00 -6.47 24.24
C GLY A 6 11.34 -7.18 24.14
N ASN A 7 11.42 -8.20 23.28
CA ASN A 7 12.69 -8.79 22.83
C ASN A 7 13.02 -8.32 21.42
N ASP A 8 13.30 -7.02 21.28
CA ASP A 8 13.49 -6.42 19.96
C ASP A 8 14.91 -6.62 19.43
N LYS A 9 15.01 -6.84 18.11
CA LYS A 9 16.28 -6.86 17.37
C LYS A 9 16.29 -5.71 16.38
N MET A 10 17.10 -4.71 16.67
CA MET A 10 17.25 -3.52 15.82
C MET A 10 18.69 -3.35 15.37
N LEU A 11 18.86 -3.12 14.08
CA LEU A 11 20.09 -2.59 13.50
C LEU A 11 19.73 -1.32 12.73
N LEU A 12 20.21 -0.19 13.22
CA LEU A 12 20.18 1.07 12.49
C LEU A 12 21.58 1.29 11.92
N ALA A 13 21.73 1.23 10.60
CA ALA A 13 23.00 1.49 9.95
C ALA A 13 23.23 3.00 9.80
N SER A 14 23.94 3.43 8.75
CA SER A 14 24.17 4.85 8.47
C SER A 14 22.86 5.64 8.41
N GLY A 15 22.85 6.83 9.00
CA GLY A 15 21.67 7.70 9.01
C GLY A 15 21.45 8.41 10.34
N ASN A 16 20.59 9.42 10.36
CA ASN A 16 20.12 10.06 11.59
C ASN A 16 18.66 9.69 11.87
N ASP A 17 18.44 8.44 12.29
CA ASP A 17 17.09 7.90 12.46
C ASP A 17 16.46 8.29 13.80
N LYS A 18 15.15 8.55 13.75
CA LYS A 18 14.29 8.74 14.93
C LYS A 18 13.29 7.61 15.00
N MET A 19 13.56 6.66 15.87
CA MET A 19 12.68 5.51 16.09
C MET A 19 12.12 5.48 17.52
N LEU A 20 10.82 5.24 17.63
CA LEU A 20 10.14 4.85 18.85
C LEU A 20 9.44 3.52 18.61
N VAL A 21 9.85 2.49 19.33
CA VAL A 21 9.22 1.17 19.33
C VAL A 21 8.57 0.97 20.68
N THR A 22 7.27 0.66 20.70
CA THR A 22 6.54 0.44 21.96
C THR A 22 6.56 -1.04 22.35
N SER A 23 5.46 -1.59 22.85
CA SER A 23 5.43 -2.99 23.27
C SER A 23 5.49 -3.92 22.07
N GLY A 24 6.25 -5.01 22.14
CA GLY A 24 6.29 -5.96 21.04
C GLY A 24 7.49 -6.90 21.05
N ASN A 25 7.67 -7.68 20.00
CA ASN A 25 8.96 -8.31 19.71
C ASN A 25 9.29 -8.07 18.24
N ASP A 26 10.01 -6.98 17.99
CA ASP A 26 10.19 -6.44 16.67
C ASP A 26 11.56 -6.82 16.09
N LYS A 27 11.60 -6.96 14.76
CA LYS A 27 12.85 -7.12 14.01
C LYS A 27 12.94 -6.02 12.98
N ILE A 28 13.84 -5.08 13.21
CA ILE A 28 13.96 -3.90 12.37
C ILE A 28 15.40 -3.75 11.88
N LEU A 29 15.54 -3.53 10.58
CA LEU A 29 16.79 -3.14 9.95
C LEU A 29 16.55 -1.87 9.14
N LEU A 30 17.23 -0.79 9.50
CA LEU A 30 17.28 0.43 8.69
C LEU A 30 18.66 0.53 8.07
N THR A 31 18.74 0.71 6.75
CA THR A 31 20.03 0.84 6.06
C THR A 31 20.09 2.11 5.23
N GLY A 32 20.86 3.12 5.65
CA GLY A 32 20.92 4.38 4.93
C GLY A 32 19.72 5.27 5.25
N GLY A 33 19.79 6.54 4.86
CA GLY A 33 18.67 7.45 5.03
C GLY A 33 18.60 8.22 6.35
N ASN A 34 17.51 8.94 6.57
CA ASN A 34 17.18 9.53 7.87
C ASN A 34 15.69 9.32 8.15
N ASP A 35 15.37 8.23 8.82
CA ASP A 35 14.00 7.76 8.96
C ASP A 35 13.33 8.26 10.23
N LYS A 36 11.99 8.35 10.20
CA LYS A 36 11.16 8.58 11.36
C LYS A 36 10.11 7.48 11.49
N ILE A 37 10.30 6.61 12.46
CA ILE A 37 9.49 5.39 12.60
C ILE A 37 8.88 5.34 14.00
N LEU A 38 7.58 5.07 14.05
CA LEU A 38 6.85 4.75 15.27
C LEU A 38 6.14 3.41 15.08
N LEU A 39 6.47 2.42 15.91
CA LEU A 39 5.77 1.15 16.01
C LEU A 39 4.95 1.10 17.31
N VAL A 40 3.64 0.91 17.21
CA VAL A 40 2.70 0.95 18.34
C VAL A 40 2.05 -0.41 18.59
N GLY A 41 2.63 -1.21 19.47
CA GLY A 41 2.20 -2.57 19.73
C GLY A 41 2.73 -3.53 18.67
N GLY A 42 2.44 -4.82 18.86
CA GLY A 42 2.64 -5.81 17.81
C GLY A 42 3.93 -6.60 17.83
N ASN A 43 4.13 -7.48 16.85
CA ASN A 43 5.42 -8.11 16.60
C ASN A 43 5.76 -7.94 15.12
N ASP A 44 6.48 -6.88 14.81
CA ASP A 44 6.70 -6.43 13.46
C ASP A 44 8.04 -6.89 12.90
N LYS A 45 8.07 -7.07 11.58
CA LYS A 45 9.30 -7.19 10.82
C LYS A 45 9.36 -6.05 9.84
N MET A 46 10.39 -5.24 9.96
CA MET A 46 10.58 -4.07 9.13
C MET A 46 11.99 -4.04 8.57
N LEU A 47 12.10 -3.83 7.26
CA LEU A 47 13.35 -3.47 6.61
C LEU A 47 13.10 -2.21 5.80
N VAL A 48 13.87 -1.17 6.08
CA VAL A 48 13.86 0.10 5.35
C VAL A 48 15.23 0.30 4.76
N VAL A 49 15.28 0.58 3.46
CA VAL A 49 16.53 0.64 2.72
C VAL A 49 16.62 1.98 2.00
N ASN A 50 17.66 2.75 2.26
CA ASN A 50 17.85 4.10 1.71
C ASN A 50 16.64 5.01 1.97
N GLY A 51 16.63 6.20 1.36
CA GLY A 51 15.49 7.10 1.48
C GLY A 51 15.41 7.90 2.78
N ASN A 52 14.37 8.70 2.98
CA ASN A 52 14.10 9.33 4.28
C ASN A 52 12.62 9.14 4.59
N ASP A 53 12.32 8.02 5.21
CA ASP A 53 10.94 7.53 5.30
C ASP A 53 10.28 7.98 6.60
N LYS A 54 8.95 8.13 6.54
CA LYS A 54 8.12 8.40 7.72
C LYS A 54 7.08 7.32 7.83
N MET A 55 7.15 6.55 8.91
CA MET A 55 6.23 5.44 9.12
C MET A 55 5.63 5.47 10.52
N LEU A 56 4.33 5.30 10.56
CA LEU A 56 3.59 4.95 11.78
C LEU A 56 2.88 3.64 11.51
N ILE A 57 3.26 2.62 12.26
CA ILE A 57 2.64 1.31 12.21
C ILE A 57 1.98 1.12 13.56
N ALA A 58 0.67 0.94 13.56
CA ALA A 58 -0.09 0.77 14.78
C ALA A 58 -0.16 -0.71 15.16
N SER A 59 -1.19 -1.09 15.93
CA SER A 59 -1.28 -2.43 16.48
C SER A 59 -1.40 -3.49 15.40
N GLY A 60 -0.51 -4.46 15.39
CA GLY A 60 -0.58 -5.52 14.40
C GLY A 60 0.56 -6.50 14.52
N ASN A 61 0.68 -7.49 13.64
CA ASN A 61 1.97 -8.17 13.46
C ASN A 61 2.34 -8.03 12.00
N ASP A 62 2.96 -6.90 11.69
CA ASP A 62 3.14 -6.45 10.33
C ASP A 62 4.49 -6.92 9.77
N LYS A 63 4.51 -7.18 8.47
CA LYS A 63 5.74 -7.47 7.72
C LYS A 63 5.88 -6.44 6.63
N MET A 64 6.75 -5.47 6.87
CA MET A 64 7.01 -4.38 5.95
C MET A 64 8.42 -4.46 5.40
N LEU A 65 8.51 -4.29 4.09
CA LEU A 65 9.75 -3.99 3.40
C LEU A 65 9.51 -2.68 2.65
N VAL A 66 10.28 -1.65 2.97
CA VAL A 66 10.11 -0.31 2.40
C VAL A 66 11.42 0.12 1.73
N ALA A 67 11.28 0.78 0.59
CA ALA A 67 12.31 1.52 -0.13
C ALA A 67 13.48 0.72 -0.74
N ILE A 68 13.33 -0.53 -1.20
CA ILE A 68 14.46 -1.37 -1.70
C ILE A 68 15.44 -0.63 -2.65
N THR A 69 14.97 0.29 -3.49
CA THR A 69 15.80 0.95 -4.53
C THR A 69 15.71 2.49 -4.54
N ASN A 70 15.53 3.12 -3.38
CA ASN A 70 15.38 4.58 -3.14
C ASN A 70 13.94 5.12 -3.20
N GLY A 71 13.66 6.08 -2.32
CA GLY A 71 12.35 6.71 -2.14
C GLY A 71 12.31 7.64 -0.92
N ASN A 72 11.26 8.44 -0.74
CA ASN A 72 10.95 9.01 0.58
C ASN A 72 9.46 8.79 0.82
N ASP A 73 9.16 7.70 1.49
CA ASP A 73 7.82 7.19 1.67
C ASP A 73 7.17 7.74 2.93
N LYS A 74 5.85 7.89 2.87
CA LYS A 74 5.01 8.17 4.03
C LYS A 74 4.00 7.06 4.17
N MET A 75 4.14 6.29 5.24
CA MET A 75 3.29 5.15 5.51
C MET A 75 2.55 5.31 6.83
N LEU A 76 1.26 5.05 6.80
CA LEU A 76 0.46 4.82 7.99
C LEU A 76 -0.24 3.47 7.83
N VAL A 77 0.20 2.48 8.58
CA VAL A 77 -0.49 1.20 8.71
C VAL A 77 -1.14 1.19 10.07
N THR A 78 -2.45 0.95 10.12
CA THR A 78 -3.19 1.01 11.38
C THR A 78 -3.33 -0.38 11.98
N ASN A 79 -4.54 -0.81 12.35
CA ASN A 79 -4.74 -2.11 12.95
C ASN A 79 -4.70 -3.22 11.89
N GLY A 80 -3.99 -4.32 12.15
CA GLY A 80 -4.00 -5.41 11.19
C GLY A 80 -2.87 -6.41 11.31
N ASN A 81 -2.75 -7.31 10.35
CA ASN A 81 -1.49 -8.05 10.15
C ASN A 81 -1.13 -7.98 8.67
N ASP A 82 -0.44 -6.92 8.31
CA ASP A 82 -0.24 -6.51 6.94
C ASP A 82 1.10 -7.01 6.41
N LYS A 83 1.12 -7.29 5.11
CA LYS A 83 2.34 -7.58 4.36
C LYS A 83 2.49 -6.54 3.28
N MET A 84 3.42 -5.63 3.46
CA MET A 84 3.62 -4.54 2.53
C MET A 84 5.04 -4.55 1.97
N LEU A 85 5.13 -4.40 0.66
CA LEU A 85 6.36 -4.02 -0.02
C LEU A 85 6.10 -2.72 -0.79
N VAL A 86 6.73 -1.64 -0.36
CA VAL A 86 6.81 -0.39 -1.11
C VAL A 86 8.23 -0.29 -1.64
N ALA A 87 8.40 -0.34 -2.95
CA ALA A 87 9.70 -0.46 -3.58
C ALA A 87 10.27 0.91 -3.97
N SER A 88 10.26 1.30 -5.25
CA SER A 88 10.97 2.50 -5.68
C SER A 88 10.04 3.72 -5.79
N GLY A 89 10.53 4.89 -5.38
CA GLY A 89 9.86 6.18 -5.59
C GLY A 89 9.30 6.79 -4.30
N ASN A 90 8.48 7.83 -4.39
CA ASN A 90 7.98 8.54 -3.20
C ASN A 90 6.49 8.30 -3.03
N ASP A 91 6.14 7.30 -2.23
CA ASP A 91 4.78 6.86 -2.03
C ASP A 91 4.15 7.48 -0.78
N LYS A 92 2.83 7.65 -0.84
CA LYS A 92 2.01 7.90 0.35
C LYS A 92 0.99 6.79 0.47
N VAL A 93 1.16 5.94 1.47
CA VAL A 93 0.30 4.77 1.67
C VAL A 93 -0.35 4.87 3.04
N LEU A 94 -1.68 4.79 3.06
CA LEU A 94 -2.46 4.61 4.27
C LEU A 94 -3.22 3.29 4.14
N VAL A 95 -3.01 2.38 5.08
CA VAL A 95 -3.75 1.12 5.20
C VAL A 95 -4.51 1.12 6.51
N ALA A 96 -5.83 1.14 6.40
CA ALA A 96 -6.74 1.34 7.50
C ALA A 96 -7.53 0.06 7.82
N GLY A 97 -7.03 -0.74 8.76
CA GLY A 97 -7.76 -1.87 9.31
C GLY A 97 -7.76 -3.09 8.40
N GLY A 98 -7.44 -4.25 8.96
CA GLY A 98 -7.64 -5.54 8.28
C GLY A 98 -6.38 -6.35 8.16
N ASN A 99 -6.23 -7.19 7.15
CA ASN A 99 -4.99 -7.96 6.94
C ASN A 99 -4.65 -7.96 5.45
N ASP A 100 -3.89 -6.95 5.07
CA ASP A 100 -3.64 -6.59 3.69
C ASP A 100 -2.35 -7.21 3.17
N LYS A 101 -2.33 -7.45 1.86
CA LYS A 101 -1.12 -7.77 1.12
C LYS A 101 -0.96 -6.77 -0.01
N MET A 102 0.02 -5.90 0.11
CA MET A 102 0.23 -4.83 -0.85
C MET A 102 1.65 -4.83 -1.37
N LEU A 103 1.78 -4.71 -2.69
CA LEU A 103 3.03 -4.41 -3.38
C LEU A 103 2.83 -3.14 -4.21
N VAL A 104 3.55 -2.07 -3.87
CA VAL A 104 3.71 -0.88 -4.71
C VAL A 104 5.12 -0.93 -5.29
N ALA A 105 5.23 -1.29 -6.57
CA ALA A 105 6.50 -1.69 -7.16
C ALA A 105 7.35 -0.50 -7.66
N SER A 106 6.74 0.53 -8.25
CA SER A 106 7.48 1.72 -8.70
C SER A 106 6.61 2.96 -8.85
N GLY A 107 7.23 4.14 -8.90
CA GLY A 107 6.53 5.39 -9.18
C GLY A 107 6.23 6.21 -7.92
N ASN A 108 5.31 7.16 -7.98
CA ASN A 108 4.93 7.97 -6.83
C ASN A 108 3.41 7.91 -6.61
N GLY A 109 2.98 6.85 -5.95
CA GLY A 109 1.60 6.56 -5.64
C GLY A 109 1.06 7.35 -4.44
N LYS A 110 -0.24 7.57 -4.44
CA LYS A 110 -1.03 7.95 -3.26
C LYS A 110 -2.13 6.93 -3.11
N MET A 111 -2.04 6.10 -2.09
CA MET A 111 -2.99 5.05 -1.83
C MET A 111 -3.60 5.20 -0.45
N LEU A 112 -4.93 5.10 -0.40
CA LEU A 112 -5.66 4.82 0.81
C LEU A 112 -6.42 3.51 0.60
N VAL A 113 -6.22 2.60 1.54
CA VAL A 113 -6.94 1.33 1.64
C VAL A 113 -7.69 1.40 2.96
N ALA A 114 -9.01 1.34 2.90
CA ALA A 114 -9.84 1.34 4.09
C ALA A 114 -9.97 -0.09 4.63
N SER A 115 -11.04 -0.35 5.38
CA SER A 115 -11.15 -1.58 6.13
C SER A 115 -11.36 -2.80 5.24
N GLY A 116 -10.61 -3.86 5.51
CA GLY A 116 -10.87 -5.19 5.00
C GLY A 116 -9.58 -5.93 4.66
N ASN A 117 -9.66 -7.06 3.95
CA ASN A 117 -8.46 -7.87 3.68
C ASN A 117 -8.15 -7.86 2.19
N ASP A 118 -7.40 -6.84 1.78
CA ASP A 118 -7.11 -6.56 0.40
C ASP A 118 -5.83 -7.23 -0.08
N LYS A 119 -5.80 -7.54 -1.38
CA LYS A 119 -4.60 -8.01 -2.08
C LYS A 119 -4.37 -7.12 -3.28
N MET A 120 -3.36 -6.28 -3.19
CA MET A 120 -3.08 -5.28 -4.21
C MET A 120 -1.66 -5.34 -4.73
N LEU A 121 -1.55 -5.30 -6.06
CA LEU A 121 -0.30 -5.14 -6.77
C LEU A 121 -0.42 -3.92 -7.68
N ILE A 122 0.37 -2.90 -7.38
CA ILE A 122 0.54 -1.72 -8.23
C ILE A 122 1.91 -1.84 -8.88
N ALA A 123 1.94 -2.17 -10.17
CA ALA A 123 3.17 -2.49 -10.88
C ALA A 123 4.01 -1.25 -11.16
N GLY A 124 3.38 -0.08 -11.38
CA GLY A 124 4.13 1.15 -11.42
C GLY A 124 3.37 2.38 -11.89
N GLY A 125 3.92 3.54 -11.51
CA GLY A 125 3.50 4.85 -11.97
C GLY A 125 2.95 5.72 -10.84
N ASN A 126 2.27 6.82 -11.17
CA ASN A 126 1.86 7.81 -10.18
C ASN A 126 0.36 7.71 -9.88
N ASP A 127 -0.04 6.56 -9.35
CA ASP A 127 -1.44 6.24 -9.12
C ASP A 127 -2.04 7.01 -7.94
N LYS A 128 -3.34 7.32 -8.04
CA LYS A 128 -4.15 7.83 -6.95
C LYS A 128 -5.29 6.85 -6.72
N MET A 129 -5.20 6.09 -5.65
CA MET A 129 -6.16 5.04 -5.35
C MET A 129 -6.80 5.26 -3.99
N LEU A 130 -8.12 5.15 -3.94
CA LEU A 130 -8.90 4.98 -2.74
C LEU A 130 -9.68 3.68 -2.88
N VAL A 131 -9.29 2.66 -2.13
CA VAL A 131 -10.05 1.43 -1.95
C VAL A 131 -10.76 1.56 -0.61
N THR A 132 -12.09 1.50 -0.63
CA THR A 132 -12.88 1.67 0.59
C THR A 132 -13.13 0.31 1.25
N ASN A 133 -14.29 0.10 1.88
CA ASN A 133 -14.50 -1.09 2.69
C ASN A 133 -14.70 -2.32 1.80
N GLY A 134 -13.92 -3.37 1.99
CA GLY A 134 -14.04 -4.54 1.14
C GLY A 134 -12.92 -5.55 1.28
N ASN A 135 -13.05 -6.71 0.64
CA ASN A 135 -11.90 -7.62 0.47
C ASN A 135 -11.60 -7.72 -1.02
N ASP A 136 -10.81 -6.78 -1.50
CA ASP A 136 -10.55 -6.55 -2.89
C ASP A 136 -9.28 -7.27 -3.35
N LYS A 137 -9.29 -7.67 -4.63
CA LYS A 137 -8.12 -8.21 -5.31
C LYS A 137 -7.86 -7.36 -6.54
N MET A 138 -6.81 -6.55 -6.47
CA MET A 138 -6.51 -5.57 -7.49
C MET A 138 -5.10 -5.78 -8.05
N LEU A 139 -5.00 -5.80 -9.37
CA LEU A 139 -3.75 -5.57 -10.05
C LEU A 139 -3.94 -4.33 -10.92
N VAL A 140 -3.09 -3.35 -10.68
CA VAL A 140 -2.94 -2.16 -11.52
C VAL A 140 -1.57 -2.24 -12.16
N ALA A 141 -1.54 -2.33 -13.48
CA ALA A 141 -0.30 -2.45 -14.22
C ALA A 141 0.37 -1.07 -14.32
N SER A 142 1.21 -0.86 -15.34
CA SER A 142 1.88 0.43 -15.49
C SER A 142 0.90 1.50 -15.94
N GLY A 143 0.91 2.66 -15.28
CA GLY A 143 -0.02 3.72 -15.62
C GLY A 143 0.05 4.94 -14.72
N ASN A 144 -0.81 5.92 -14.93
CA ASN A 144 -1.09 6.91 -13.88
C ASN A 144 -2.59 6.93 -13.65
N ASP A 145 -3.05 5.98 -12.87
CA ASP A 145 -4.45 5.67 -12.70
C ASP A 145 -5.05 6.48 -11.56
N LYS A 146 -6.32 6.83 -11.70
CA LYS A 146 -7.13 7.44 -10.65
C LYS A 146 -8.31 6.54 -10.39
N MET A 147 -8.29 5.84 -9.27
CA MET A 147 -9.32 4.85 -8.97
C MET A 147 -9.95 5.10 -7.61
N LEU A 148 -11.27 5.05 -7.58
CA LEU A 148 -12.08 4.93 -6.39
C LEU A 148 -12.85 3.62 -6.49
N VAL A 149 -12.56 2.70 -5.58
CA VAL A 149 -13.28 1.45 -5.42
C VAL A 149 -14.10 1.56 -4.15
N ALA A 150 -15.41 1.70 -4.33
CA ALA A 150 -16.36 1.87 -3.23
C ALA A 150 -16.56 0.53 -2.49
N SER A 151 -17.58 0.45 -1.64
CA SER A 151 -17.74 -0.69 -0.76
C SER A 151 -18.03 -1.98 -1.54
N GLY A 152 -17.30 -3.06 -1.30
CA GLY A 152 -17.42 -4.22 -2.18
C GLY A 152 -16.50 -5.38 -1.88
N ASN A 153 -16.51 -6.41 -2.73
CA ASN A 153 -15.39 -7.36 -2.78
C ASN A 153 -15.07 -7.58 -4.25
N ASP A 154 -14.22 -6.71 -4.76
CA ASP A 154 -13.97 -6.53 -6.17
C ASP A 154 -12.75 -7.35 -6.62
N LYS A 155 -12.79 -7.78 -7.88
CA LYS A 155 -11.66 -8.39 -8.56
C LYS A 155 -11.36 -7.59 -9.80
N MET A 156 -10.26 -6.84 -9.76
CA MET A 156 -9.94 -5.87 -10.79
C MET A 156 -8.55 -6.13 -11.34
N LEU A 157 -8.46 -6.19 -12.67
CA LEU A 157 -7.22 -6.12 -13.42
C LEU A 157 -7.31 -4.92 -14.34
N VAL A 158 -6.56 -3.89 -14.00
CA VAL A 158 -6.36 -2.69 -14.81
C VAL A 158 -4.98 -2.81 -15.42
N THR A 159 -4.93 -2.95 -16.74
CA THR A 159 -3.67 -3.16 -17.46
C THR A 159 -3.03 -1.80 -17.81
N ASN A 160 -2.20 -1.75 -18.85
CA ASN A 160 -1.45 -0.54 -19.15
C ASN A 160 -2.38 0.59 -19.60
N GLY A 161 -2.19 1.78 -19.03
CA GLY A 161 -3.09 2.89 -19.31
C GLY A 161 -2.92 4.07 -18.38
N ASN A 162 -3.70 5.13 -18.59
CA ASN A 162 -3.93 6.13 -17.56
C ASN A 162 -5.45 6.24 -17.38
N ASP A 163 -5.95 5.40 -16.51
CA ASP A 163 -7.37 5.14 -16.36
C ASP A 163 -7.96 6.00 -15.24
N LYS A 164 -9.22 6.37 -15.41
CA LYS A 164 -10.04 7.04 -14.38
C LYS A 164 -11.24 6.17 -14.12
N MET A 165 -11.32 5.64 -12.91
CA MET A 165 -12.32 4.65 -12.57
C MET A 165 -13.03 5.00 -11.27
N LEU A 166 -14.35 4.92 -11.32
CA LEU A 166 -15.22 4.88 -10.16
C LEU A 166 -16.00 3.56 -10.21
N VAL A 167 -15.69 2.67 -9.27
CA VAL A 167 -16.46 1.45 -9.03
C VAL A 167 -17.35 1.74 -7.84
N ALA A 168 -18.66 1.81 -8.06
CA ALA A 168 -19.62 2.03 -6.98
C ALA A 168 -19.80 0.76 -6.15
N SER A 169 -20.74 0.78 -5.21
CA SER A 169 -20.91 -0.31 -4.25
C SER A 169 -21.30 -1.62 -4.93
N GLY A 170 -20.69 -2.74 -4.55
CA GLY A 170 -21.02 -4.04 -5.13
C GLY A 170 -19.87 -5.02 -5.13
N ASN A 171 -20.05 -6.21 -5.71
CA ASN A 171 -18.96 -7.17 -5.88
C ASN A 171 -18.72 -7.39 -7.37
N ASP A 172 -17.77 -6.64 -7.91
CA ASP A 172 -17.53 -6.52 -9.32
C ASP A 172 -16.35 -7.38 -9.77
N LYS A 173 -16.41 -7.80 -11.03
CA LYS A 173 -15.27 -8.41 -11.73
C LYS A 173 -14.95 -7.58 -12.94
N MET A 174 -13.72 -7.08 -13.00
CA MET A 174 -13.31 -6.16 -14.03
C MET A 174 -11.99 -6.53 -14.65
N LEU A 175 -11.96 -6.40 -15.97
CA LEU A 175 -10.75 -6.42 -16.78
C LEU A 175 -10.77 -5.20 -17.70
N VAL A 176 -9.83 -4.26 -17.50
CA VAL A 176 -9.61 -3.10 -18.37
C VAL A 176 -8.30 -3.29 -19.11
N VAL A 177 -8.40 -3.50 -20.43
CA VAL A 177 -7.28 -3.87 -21.28
C VAL A 177 -6.92 -2.76 -22.24
N ASN A 178 -5.70 -2.25 -22.10
CA ASN A 178 -5.04 -1.25 -22.93
C ASN A 178 -5.83 0.06 -23.11
N GLY A 179 -5.12 1.18 -23.05
CA GLY A 179 -5.66 2.48 -23.42
C GLY A 179 -5.76 3.41 -22.22
N ASN A 180 -6.36 4.58 -22.41
CA ASN A 180 -6.69 5.45 -21.28
C ASN A 180 -8.21 5.46 -21.18
N ASP A 181 -8.79 4.82 -20.17
CA ASP A 181 -10.22 4.63 -20.03
C ASP A 181 -10.82 5.57 -18.98
N LYS A 182 -12.07 6.00 -19.19
CA LYS A 182 -12.93 6.61 -18.17
C LYS A 182 -14.11 5.70 -17.91
N MET A 183 -14.22 5.24 -16.67
CA MET A 183 -15.24 4.28 -16.28
C MET A 183 -15.99 4.73 -15.05
N LEU A 184 -17.31 4.64 -15.13
CA LEU A 184 -18.23 4.70 -14.01
C LEU A 184 -19.04 3.40 -14.02
N ILE A 185 -18.83 2.57 -13.00
CA ILE A 185 -19.64 1.39 -12.74
C ILE A 185 -20.64 1.77 -11.66
N ALA A 186 -21.93 1.56 -11.99
CA ALA A 186 -23.02 1.80 -11.05
C ALA A 186 -23.01 0.74 -9.94
N GLY A 187 -23.85 0.91 -8.93
CA GLY A 187 -23.95 -0.12 -7.90
C GLY A 187 -24.53 -1.43 -8.47
N GLY A 188 -24.08 -2.57 -7.95
CA GLY A 188 -24.49 -3.87 -8.47
C GLY A 188 -23.35 -4.88 -8.39
N ASN A 189 -23.61 -6.13 -8.76
CA ASN A 189 -22.53 -7.12 -8.93
C ASN A 189 -22.30 -7.29 -10.43
N ASP A 190 -21.40 -6.51 -10.98
CA ASP A 190 -21.16 -6.40 -12.41
C ASP A 190 -19.98 -7.26 -12.89
N LYS A 191 -20.01 -7.55 -14.19
CA LYS A 191 -18.89 -8.15 -14.92
C LYS A 191 -18.55 -7.25 -16.08
N ILE A 192 -17.39 -6.61 -16.01
CA ILE A 192 -16.94 -5.65 -17.00
C ILE A 192 -15.70 -6.18 -17.72
N LEU A 193 -15.72 -6.09 -19.04
CA LEU A 193 -14.57 -6.27 -19.91
C LEU A 193 -14.48 -5.07 -20.84
N VAL A 194 -13.39 -4.31 -20.73
CA VAL A 194 -13.05 -3.25 -21.68
C VAL A 194 -11.82 -3.69 -22.45
N VAL A 195 -11.92 -3.66 -23.78
CA VAL A 195 -10.84 -4.02 -24.69
C VAL A 195 -10.62 -2.85 -25.65
N ASN A 196 -9.39 -2.32 -25.67
CA ASN A 196 -8.98 -1.20 -26.53
C ASN A 196 -9.70 0.12 -26.19
N GLY A 197 -9.50 0.58 -24.96
CA GLY A 197 -9.98 1.85 -24.47
C GLY A 197 -9.45 3.06 -25.24
N ASN A 198 -10.35 3.96 -25.64
CA ASN A 198 -10.02 5.32 -26.07
C ASN A 198 -10.95 6.29 -25.33
N GLY A 199 -10.62 6.61 -24.07
CA GLY A 199 -11.12 7.77 -23.33
C GLY A 199 -12.27 7.51 -22.36
#